data_AF-A0A2E5MKC8-F1
#
_entry.id   AF-A0A2E5MKC8-F1
#
_cell.length_a   1.000
_cell.length_b   1.000
_cell.length_c   1.000
_cell.angle_alpha   90.00
_cell.angle_beta   90.00
_cell.angle_gamma   90.00
#
_symmetry.space_group_name_H-M   'P 1'
#
loop_
_entity.id
_entity.type
_entity.pdbx_description
1 polymer ?
#
loop_
_entity_poly.entity_id
_entity_poly.type
_entity_poly.pdbx_seq_one_letter_code
_entity_poly.pdbx_strand_id
1 'polypeptide(L)'
;MRKQAYRPGPQVKAPSQGPLRRPAKLPLLDAICKKLNQRVNMESEQSVLGLYERGWIFKGVIANLDDSEARYVRALATRYNSWIARQVA
;
A
#
# COMPACT_ATOMS: atom_id res chain seq x y z
N MET A 1 -35.35 8.76 -0.71
CA MET A 1 -33.96 9.06 -0.32
C MET A 1 -33.15 7.75 -0.35
N ARG A 2 -32.18 7.64 -1.28
CA ARG A 2 -31.42 6.39 -1.51
C ARG A 2 -30.37 6.19 -0.41
N LYS A 3 -30.53 5.15 0.42
CA LYS A 3 -29.49 4.70 1.34
C LYS A 3 -28.44 3.95 0.54
N GLN A 4 -27.27 4.56 0.32
CA GLN A 4 -26.09 3.86 -0.21
C GLN A 4 -25.62 2.84 0.83
N ALA A 5 -25.92 1.57 0.59
CA ALA A 5 -25.34 0.47 1.35
C ALA A 5 -23.84 0.38 1.02
N TYR A 6 -23.00 0.62 2.02
CA TYR A 6 -21.57 0.34 1.97
C TYR A 6 -21.39 -1.17 1.76
N ARG A 7 -21.04 -1.56 0.54
CA ARG A 7 -20.75 -2.96 0.17
C ARG A 7 -19.30 -3.22 0.60
N PRO A 8 -19.01 -4.03 1.64
CA PRO A 8 -17.64 -4.45 1.87
C PRO A 8 -17.22 -5.27 0.65
N GLY A 9 -16.21 -4.79 -0.09
CA GLY A 9 -15.63 -5.52 -1.20
C GLY A 9 -15.15 -6.90 -0.75
N PRO A 10 -15.13 -7.91 -1.63
CA PRO A 10 -14.70 -9.25 -1.27
C PRO A 10 -13.28 -9.19 -0.72
N GLN A 11 -13.09 -9.62 0.54
CA GLN A 11 -11.77 -9.88 1.11
C GLN A 11 -11.19 -11.09 0.38
N VAL A 12 -10.60 -10.83 -0.79
CA VAL A 12 -9.77 -11.78 -1.51
C VAL A 12 -8.57 -12.07 -0.60
N LYS A 13 -8.63 -13.21 0.09
CA LYS A 13 -7.49 -13.77 0.80
C LYS A 13 -6.41 -14.01 -0.26
N ALA A 14 -5.45 -13.09 -0.34
CA ALA A 14 -4.35 -13.19 -1.28
C ALA A 14 -3.62 -14.53 -1.09
N PRO A 15 -3.17 -15.18 -2.18
CA PRO A 15 -2.54 -16.48 -2.11
C PRO A 15 -1.33 -16.45 -1.16
N SER A 16 -1.11 -17.58 -0.49
CA SER A 16 -0.05 -17.86 0.48
C SER A 16 1.35 -17.87 -0.17
N GLN A 17 1.74 -16.76 -0.79
CA GLN A 17 3.13 -16.49 -1.11
C GLN A 17 3.83 -16.10 0.20
N GLY A 18 5.06 -16.56 0.42
CA GLY A 18 5.80 -16.29 1.66
C GLY A 18 5.90 -14.80 2.01
N PRO A 19 6.40 -14.45 3.20
CA PRO A 19 6.53 -13.06 3.63
C PRO A 19 7.24 -12.24 2.55
N LEU A 20 6.61 -11.17 2.06
CA LEU A 20 7.26 -10.28 1.11
C LEU A 20 8.51 -9.70 1.77
N ARG A 21 9.66 -9.84 1.13
CA ARG A 21 10.94 -9.35 1.67
C ARG A 21 10.88 -7.83 1.77
N ARG A 22 10.57 -7.34 2.96
CA ARG A 22 10.45 -5.91 3.25
C ARG A 22 11.83 -5.26 3.20
N PRO A 23 12.03 -4.21 2.40
CA PRO A 23 13.30 -3.48 2.38
C PRO A 23 13.48 -2.76 3.72
N ALA A 24 14.74 -2.57 4.13
CA ALA A 24 15.07 -1.94 5.41
C ALA A 24 14.66 -0.45 5.47
N LYS A 25 14.46 0.19 4.32
CA LYS A 25 14.02 1.57 4.20
C LYS A 25 12.75 1.64 3.36
N LEU A 26 11.76 2.34 3.89
CA LEU A 26 10.48 2.62 3.25
C LEU A 26 10.20 4.13 3.33
N PRO A 27 10.99 4.96 2.62
CA PRO A 27 10.92 6.41 2.74
C PRO A 27 9.55 6.96 2.36
N LEU A 28 8.91 6.42 1.31
CA LEU A 28 7.58 6.86 0.91
C LEU A 28 6.54 6.47 1.96
N LEU A 29 6.57 5.23 2.44
CA LEU A 29 5.61 4.78 3.46
C LEU A 29 5.74 5.58 4.76
N ASP A 30 6.96 5.82 5.23
CA ASP A 30 7.23 6.58 6.45
C ASP A 30 6.72 8.03 6.31
N ALA A 31 6.98 8.67 5.17
CA ALA A 31 6.49 10.01 4.88
C ALA A 31 4.95 10.05 4.82
N ILE A 32 4.30 9.06 4.19
CA ILE A 32 2.83 8.96 4.15
C ILE A 32 2.27 8.74 5.56
N CYS A 33 2.89 7.88 6.36
CA CYS A 33 2.49 7.59 7.74
C CYS A 33 2.49 8.88 8.59
N LYS A 34 3.57 9.66 8.49
CA LYS A 34 3.71 10.97 9.14
C LYS A 34 2.69 11.98 8.62
N LYS A 35 2.51 12.07 7.30
CA LYS A 35 1.63 13.06 6.67
C LYS A 35 0.16 12.83 7.00
N LEU A 36 -0.28 11.57 6.99
CA LEU A 36 -1.66 11.20 7.29
C LEU A 36 -1.92 11.02 8.80
N ASN A 37 -0.87 11.17 9.63
CA ASN A 37 -0.90 10.93 11.08
C ASN A 37 -1.61 9.60 11.45
N GLN A 38 -1.41 8.57 10.62
CA GLN A 38 -2.10 7.29 10.72
C GLN A 38 -1.24 6.28 11.49
N ARG A 39 -1.73 5.78 12.62
CA ARG A 39 -1.15 4.62 13.30
C ARG A 39 -1.67 3.34 12.67
N VAL A 40 -1.02 2.87 11.61
CA VAL A 40 -1.35 1.56 11.01
C VAL A 40 -0.49 0.45 11.60
N ASN A 41 -1.05 -0.76 11.64
CA ASN A 41 -0.26 -1.94 11.93
C ASN A 41 0.67 -2.25 10.75
N MET A 42 1.97 -2.04 10.93
CA MET A 42 2.99 -2.35 9.93
C MET A 42 3.20 -3.86 9.77
N GLU A 43 2.66 -4.71 10.63
CA GLU A 43 2.70 -6.17 10.48
C GLU A 43 1.69 -6.68 9.45
N SER A 44 0.61 -5.93 9.24
CA SER A 44 -0.44 -6.28 8.27
C SER A 44 -0.10 -5.73 6.88
N GLU A 45 0.19 -6.63 5.94
CA GLU A 45 0.46 -6.31 4.54
C GLU A 45 -0.69 -5.50 3.91
N GLN A 46 -1.95 -5.82 4.21
CA GLN A 46 -3.12 -5.07 3.73
C GLN A 46 -3.20 -3.65 4.30
N SER A 47 -2.84 -3.48 5.58
CA SER A 47 -2.83 -2.16 6.21
C SER A 47 -1.74 -1.27 5.60
N VAL A 48 -0.57 -1.85 5.33
CA VAL A 48 0.53 -1.17 4.61
C VAL A 48 0.10 -0.81 3.19
N LEU A 49 -0.52 -1.74 2.45
CA LEU A 49 -1.03 -1.48 1.11
C LEU A 49 -2.05 -0.34 1.10
N GLY A 50 -2.99 -0.32 2.05
CA GLY A 50 -4.00 0.73 2.13
C GLY A 50 -3.41 2.12 2.39
N LEU A 51 -2.23 2.23 3.03
CA LEU A 51 -1.51 3.51 3.11
C LEU A 51 -0.91 3.89 1.77
N TYR A 52 -0.27 2.95 1.06
CA TYR A 52 0.27 3.22 -0.25
C TYR A 52 -0.81 3.67 -1.22
N GLU A 53 -1.97 3.01 -1.23
CA GLU A 53 -3.09 3.41 -2.09
C GLU A 53 -3.56 4.83 -1.77
N ARG A 54 -3.75 5.18 -0.49
CA ARG A 54 -4.23 6.52 -0.10
C ARG A 54 -3.17 7.61 -0.28
N GLY A 55 -1.91 7.27 -0.05
CA GLY A 55 -0.78 8.19 -0.11
C GLY A 55 -0.04 8.21 -1.45
N TRP A 56 -0.48 7.44 -2.44
CA TRP A 56 0.21 7.31 -3.73
C TRP A 56 0.36 8.67 -4.43
N ILE A 57 -0.62 9.56 -4.25
CA ILE A 57 -0.61 10.93 -4.79
C ILE A 57 0.58 11.76 -4.29
N PHE A 58 1.17 11.43 -3.14
CA PHE A 58 2.30 12.14 -2.58
C PHE A 58 3.66 11.60 -3.06
N LYS A 59 3.67 10.54 -3.87
CA LYS A 59 4.89 10.02 -4.50
C LYS A 59 5.56 11.13 -5.32
N GLY A 60 6.82 11.43 -4.99
CA GLY A 60 7.59 12.51 -5.62
C GLY A 60 7.33 13.91 -5.05
N VAL A 61 6.38 14.05 -4.12
CA VAL A 61 6.07 15.33 -3.46
C VAL A 61 6.68 15.38 -2.06
N ILE A 62 6.40 14.36 -1.24
CA ILE A 62 6.88 14.29 0.15
C ILE A 62 8.07 13.34 0.33
N ALA A 63 8.21 12.38 -0.59
CA ALA A 63 9.32 11.43 -0.64
C ALA A 63 9.38 10.80 -2.03
N ASN A 64 10.59 10.47 -2.46
CA ASN A 64 10.81 9.66 -3.66
C ASN A 64 10.72 8.18 -3.32
N LEU A 65 10.24 7.42 -4.31
CA LEU A 65 10.19 5.96 -4.26
C LEU A 65 11.58 5.42 -4.62
N ASP A 66 12.21 4.71 -3.69
CA ASP A 66 13.48 4.01 -3.94
C ASP A 66 13.24 2.73 -4.77
N ASP A 67 14.23 2.27 -5.55
CA ASP A 67 14.14 1.03 -6.32
C ASP A 67 13.75 -0.19 -5.47
N SER A 68 14.28 -0.27 -4.24
CA SER A 68 13.99 -1.36 -3.32
C SER A 68 12.54 -1.31 -2.81
N GLU A 69 12.05 -0.10 -2.53
CA GLU A 69 10.67 0.15 -2.11
C GLU A 69 9.71 -0.08 -3.27
N ALA A 70 10.05 0.33 -4.49
CA ALA A 70 9.26 0.11 -5.69
C ALA A 70 9.02 -1.38 -5.95
N ARG A 71 10.07 -2.21 -5.86
CA ARG A 71 9.94 -3.68 -6.00
C ARG A 71 9.00 -4.26 -4.94
N TYR A 72 9.12 -3.81 -3.69
CA TYR A 72 8.25 -4.23 -2.60
C TYR A 72 6.78 -3.83 -2.85
N VAL A 73 6.53 -2.56 -3.18
CA VAL A 73 5.18 -2.06 -3.47
C VAL A 73 4.58 -2.78 -4.68
N ARG A 74 5.37 -3.04 -5.73
CA ARG A 74 4.90 -3.79 -6.91
C ARG A 74 4.49 -5.21 -6.54
N ALA A 75 5.31 -5.92 -5.76
CA ALA A 75 4.99 -7.27 -5.31
C ALA A 75 3.74 -7.29 -4.42
N LEU A 76 3.63 -6.33 -3.49
CA LEU A 76 2.49 -6.17 -2.60
C LEU A 76 1.20 -5.85 -3.37
N ALA A 77 1.25 -4.86 -4.26
CA ALA A 77 0.11 -4.43 -5.05
C ALA A 77 -0.35 -5.53 -6.03
N THR A 78 0.59 -6.27 -6.62
CA THR A 78 0.26 -7.41 -7.49
C THR A 78 -0.41 -8.53 -6.68
N ARG A 79 0.12 -8.83 -5.48
CA ARG A 79 -0.41 -9.88 -4.59
C ARG A 79 -1.86 -9.63 -4.18
N TYR A 80 -2.21 -8.38 -3.90
CA TYR A 80 -3.56 -7.98 -3.48
C TYR A 80 -4.42 -7.42 -4.63
N ASN A 81 -3.94 -7.51 -5.87
CA ASN A 81 -4.61 -6.98 -7.06
C ASN A 81 -5.03 -5.50 -6.92
N SER A 82 -4.17 -4.69 -6.30
CA SER A 82 -4.40 -3.27 -6.07
C SER A 82 -4.18 -2.42 -7.33
N TRP A 83 -4.90 -1.31 -7.41
CA TRP A 83 -4.83 -0.37 -8.53
C TRP A 83 -3.46 0.33 -8.65
N ILE A 84 -2.65 0.39 -7.59
CA ILE A 84 -1.31 0.98 -7.69
C ILE A 84 -0.32 0.07 -8.43
N ALA A 85 -0.64 -1.22 -8.62
CA ALA A 85 0.24 -2.18 -9.30
C ALA A 85 0.59 -1.74 -10.74
N ARG A 86 -0.35 -1.07 -11.42
CA ARG A 86 -0.15 -0.48 -12.76
C ARG A 86 0.56 0.86 -12.76
N GLN A 87 0.75 1.48 -11.59
CA GLN A 87 1.42 2.79 -11.43
C GLN A 87 2.87 2.66 -10.96
N VAL A 88 3.20 1.52 -10.33
CA VAL A 88 4.57 1.16 -9.98
C VAL A 88 5.25 0.59 -11.24
N ALA A 89 5.58 1.50 -12.17
CA ALA A 89 6.32 1.19 -13.39
C ALA A 89 7.82 1.18 -13.12
#